data_AF-A0A952WQ27-F1
#
_entry.id   AF-A0A952WQ27-F1
#
_cell.length_a   1.000
_cell.length_b   1.000
_cell.length_c   1.000
_cell.angle_alpha   90.00
_cell.angle_beta   90.00
_cell.angle_gamma   90.00
#
_symmetry.space_group_name_H-M   'P 1'
#
loop_
_entity.id
_entity.type
_entity.pdbx_description
1 polymer ?
#
loop_
_entity_poly.entity_id
_entity_poly.type
_entity_poly.pdbx_seq_one_letter_code
_entity_poly.pdbx_strand_id
1 'polypeptide(L)'
;MQEQKADLAGGSGPRPTAARRPATPIQVIAALVAAAATSLTPGCSSHEQSTDPGSEPATDVFGRPRRPEGAAPSMTSAWSIVLGSFSPDRSEGAGQSFEAEAHTALFRAQAMAGLSGVSLERRGQGLVLLYGSFESGAAPAAQRELAYVRMIEVGGVRPYEAAFLAPPGAAAGTMPDYDLATVKARRGTRKPLYSLQIAVYGRPDNTDPTPQDMASFRASAEEAVVRLRREGEQAYYYHGPNRSMVTIGVFNEQEAGFTSRFQGEGAALALARQKFPNNLLNGEAVRERVGGSAARVQPSRLVEIPD
;
A
#
# COMPACT_ATOMS: atom_id res chain seq x y z
N MET A 1 12.00 -19.40 79.12
CA MET A 1 10.54 -19.13 79.14
C MET A 1 10.16 -18.71 77.73
N GLN A 2 9.51 -19.49 76.87
CA GLN A 2 8.85 -20.78 77.00
C GLN A 2 8.96 -21.45 75.61
N GLU A 3 9.33 -22.73 75.58
CA GLU A 3 9.31 -23.61 74.41
C GLU A 3 7.88 -23.99 74.02
N GLN A 4 7.64 -24.31 72.73
CA GLN A 4 6.93 -25.56 72.41
C GLN A 4 7.15 -26.03 70.95
N LYS A 5 7.47 -27.33 70.85
CA LYS A 5 7.54 -28.21 69.67
C LYS A 5 6.17 -28.83 69.36
N ALA A 6 5.95 -29.24 68.10
CA ALA A 6 5.40 -30.54 67.62
C ALA A 6 5.12 -30.41 66.11
N ASP A 7 5.75 -31.12 65.17
CA ASP A 7 5.72 -32.56 64.80
C ASP A 7 4.54 -33.03 63.91
N LEU A 8 4.94 -33.50 62.72
CA LEU A 8 4.55 -34.72 61.98
C LEU A 8 3.30 -34.86 61.08
N ALA A 9 3.60 -35.41 59.89
CA ALA A 9 2.84 -36.28 58.98
C ALA A 9 1.67 -35.64 58.20
N GLY A 10 1.38 -35.95 56.93
CA GLY A 10 1.78 -37.01 56.01
C GLY A 10 0.59 -37.20 55.04
N GLY A 11 0.80 -37.19 53.73
CA GLY A 11 -0.32 -37.25 52.77
C GLY A 11 0.12 -37.50 51.34
N SER A 12 0.17 -38.78 50.98
CA SER A 12 0.45 -39.32 49.66
C SER A 12 -0.82 -39.35 48.79
N GLY A 13 -0.73 -38.99 47.50
CA GLY A 13 -1.83 -39.09 46.53
C GLY A 13 -1.43 -38.58 45.13
N PRO A 14 -2.06 -39.05 44.04
CA PRO A 14 -1.39 -39.93 43.06
C PRO A 14 -0.97 -39.27 41.74
N ARG A 15 -0.03 -39.94 41.05
CA ARG A 15 0.36 -39.72 39.65
C ARG A 15 -0.80 -40.03 38.69
N PRO A 16 -0.88 -39.31 37.56
CA PRO A 16 -1.42 -39.86 36.32
C PRO A 16 -0.34 -40.00 35.24
N THR A 17 -0.27 -41.22 34.72
CA THR A 17 0.39 -41.65 33.48
C THR A 17 -0.39 -41.22 32.24
N ALA A 18 0.30 -40.65 31.25
CA ALA A 18 -0.06 -40.68 29.82
C ALA A 18 1.10 -40.03 29.04
N ALA A 19 1.43 -40.33 27.79
CA ALA A 19 1.18 -41.41 26.86
C ALA A 19 2.11 -41.07 25.69
N ARG A 20 3.03 -41.97 25.36
CA ARG A 20 4.01 -41.81 24.28
C ARG A 20 3.29 -42.08 22.94
N ARG A 21 3.40 -41.17 21.97
CA ARG A 21 3.01 -41.42 20.57
C ARG A 21 4.18 -41.12 19.62
N PRO A 22 4.36 -41.94 18.56
CA PRO A 22 5.56 -41.94 17.73
C PRO A 22 5.54 -40.86 16.65
N ALA A 23 6.73 -40.33 16.33
CA ALA A 23 6.99 -39.46 15.21
C ALA A 23 7.19 -40.29 13.92
N THR A 24 6.47 -39.95 12.85
CA THR A 24 6.75 -40.39 11.49
C THR A 24 7.23 -39.18 10.67
N PRO A 25 8.35 -39.30 9.91
CA PRO A 25 8.83 -38.22 9.07
C PRO A 25 8.14 -38.24 7.70
N ILE A 26 7.63 -37.08 7.26
CA ILE A 26 7.19 -36.87 5.87
C ILE A 26 8.40 -36.36 5.08
N GLN A 27 8.90 -37.23 4.19
CA GLN A 27 9.87 -36.87 3.16
C GLN A 27 9.17 -36.01 2.09
N VAL A 28 9.71 -34.83 1.81
CA VAL A 28 9.33 -34.04 0.64
C VAL A 28 10.34 -34.33 -0.47
N ILE A 29 9.85 -34.99 -1.53
CA ILE A 29 10.58 -35.24 -2.77
C ILE A 29 10.60 -33.92 -3.55
N ALA A 30 11.79 -33.37 -3.77
CA ALA A 30 12.03 -32.27 -4.70
C ALA A 30 12.15 -32.84 -6.12
N ALA A 31 11.22 -32.49 -7.01
CA ALA A 31 11.34 -32.78 -8.44
C ALA A 31 11.90 -31.56 -9.17
N LEU A 32 13.10 -31.73 -9.70
CA LEU A 32 13.85 -30.82 -10.55
C LEU A 32 13.29 -30.92 -11.98
N VAL A 33 12.85 -29.82 -12.59
CA VAL A 33 12.55 -29.78 -14.03
C VAL A 33 13.55 -28.85 -14.72
N ALA A 34 14.43 -29.46 -15.51
CA ALA A 34 15.37 -28.80 -16.39
C ALA A 34 14.65 -28.29 -17.64
N ALA A 35 14.78 -26.99 -17.93
CA ALA A 35 14.36 -26.42 -19.21
C ALA A 35 15.51 -26.56 -20.22
N ALA A 36 15.29 -27.34 -21.26
CA ALA A 36 16.15 -27.40 -22.44
C ALA A 36 15.82 -26.21 -23.35
N ALA A 37 16.84 -25.43 -23.68
CA ALA A 37 16.80 -24.38 -24.68
C ALA A 37 16.97 -24.98 -26.07
N THR A 38 16.08 -24.62 -27.00
CA THR A 38 16.31 -24.77 -28.44
C THR A 38 15.92 -23.48 -29.15
N SER A 39 16.94 -22.80 -29.62
CA SER A 39 16.91 -21.67 -30.54
C SER A 39 16.64 -22.14 -31.97
N LEU A 40 15.67 -21.54 -32.66
CA LEU A 40 15.60 -21.53 -34.13
C LEU A 40 15.14 -20.14 -34.64
N THR A 41 15.74 -19.81 -35.79
CA THR A 41 15.96 -18.58 -36.55
C THR A 41 14.72 -17.83 -37.11
N PRO A 42 14.91 -16.58 -37.62
CA PRO A 42 13.84 -15.70 -38.09
C PRO A 42 13.43 -15.99 -39.54
N GLY A 43 12.16 -15.71 -39.86
CA GLY A 43 11.62 -15.73 -41.23
C GLY A 43 10.77 -14.49 -41.49
N CYS A 44 11.21 -13.67 -42.46
CA CYS A 44 10.47 -12.55 -43.04
C CYS A 44 9.20 -13.03 -43.76
N SER A 45 8.11 -12.27 -43.66
CA SER A 45 7.29 -11.91 -44.84
C SER A 45 6.30 -10.79 -44.50
N SER A 46 6.41 -9.73 -45.28
CA SER A 46 5.46 -8.64 -45.47
C SER A 46 4.13 -9.12 -46.06
N HIS A 47 2.99 -8.61 -45.58
CA HIS A 47 1.91 -8.13 -46.46
C HIS A 47 0.84 -7.31 -45.73
N GLU A 48 0.59 -6.14 -46.33
CA GLU A 48 -0.68 -5.45 -46.54
C GLU A 48 -1.61 -5.13 -45.36
N GLN A 49 -1.62 -3.83 -45.09
CA GLN A 49 -2.66 -3.06 -44.43
C GLN A 49 -3.94 -3.11 -45.27
N SER A 50 -4.91 -3.92 -44.84
CA SER A 50 -6.30 -3.86 -45.33
C SER A 50 -7.16 -3.19 -44.25
N THR A 51 -7.73 -2.05 -44.59
CA THR A 51 -8.79 -1.36 -43.84
C THR A 51 -10.12 -2.02 -44.16
N ASP A 52 -10.81 -2.55 -43.15
CA ASP A 52 -12.23 -2.90 -43.25
C ASP A 52 -13.00 -2.33 -42.03
N PRO A 53 -14.10 -1.58 -42.23
CA PRO A 53 -14.90 -1.02 -41.16
C PRO A 53 -16.02 -2.00 -40.78
N GLY A 54 -15.96 -2.57 -39.58
CA GLY A 54 -17.02 -3.45 -39.08
C GLY A 54 -16.55 -4.39 -37.98
N SER A 55 -16.23 -3.85 -36.80
CA SER A 55 -15.82 -4.67 -35.66
C SER A 55 -17.03 -5.29 -34.97
N GLU A 56 -17.41 -6.50 -35.36
CA GLU A 56 -18.11 -7.42 -34.45
C GLU A 56 -17.13 -8.01 -33.43
N PRO A 57 -17.53 -8.26 -32.18
CA PRO A 57 -16.63 -8.81 -31.17
C PRO A 57 -16.32 -10.29 -31.47
N ALA A 58 -15.06 -10.58 -31.81
CA ALA A 58 -14.57 -11.94 -32.05
C ALA A 58 -14.62 -12.80 -30.77
N THR A 59 -15.58 -13.71 -30.70
CA THR A 59 -15.68 -14.79 -29.72
C THR A 59 -14.76 -15.95 -30.07
N ASP A 60 -14.21 -16.62 -29.06
CA ASP A 60 -13.55 -17.92 -29.24
C ASP A 60 -14.58 -19.02 -29.60
N VAL A 61 -14.12 -20.16 -30.12
CA VAL A 61 -14.90 -21.34 -30.59
C VAL A 61 -15.91 -21.84 -29.54
N PHE A 62 -15.78 -21.44 -28.27
CA PHE A 62 -16.69 -21.77 -27.17
C PHE A 62 -17.49 -20.57 -26.61
N GLY A 63 -17.63 -19.46 -27.34
CA GLY A 63 -18.47 -18.33 -26.94
C GLY A 63 -17.98 -17.56 -25.70
N ARG A 64 -16.72 -17.73 -25.32
CA ARG A 64 -16.09 -16.98 -24.22
C ARG A 64 -15.52 -15.66 -24.76
N PRO A 65 -15.64 -14.54 -24.02
CA PRO A 65 -14.91 -13.33 -24.36
C PRO A 65 -13.41 -13.62 -24.32
N ARG A 66 -12.73 -13.34 -25.44
CA ARG A 66 -11.29 -13.56 -25.59
C ARG A 66 -10.53 -12.69 -24.59
N ARG A 67 -9.68 -13.32 -23.77
CA ARG A 67 -8.79 -12.64 -22.83
C ARG A 67 -7.85 -11.71 -23.63
N PRO A 68 -7.77 -10.41 -23.31
CA PRO A 68 -6.73 -9.55 -23.83
C PRO A 68 -5.39 -10.01 -23.27
N GLU A 69 -4.37 -10.10 -24.12
CA GLU A 69 -2.98 -10.34 -23.71
C GLU A 69 -2.64 -9.38 -22.55
N GLY A 70 -2.37 -9.93 -21.37
CA GLY A 70 -2.09 -9.14 -20.17
C GLY A 70 -0.79 -8.37 -20.35
N ALA A 71 -0.84 -7.05 -20.13
CA ALA A 71 0.38 -6.25 -20.04
C ALA A 71 1.28 -6.83 -18.94
N ALA A 72 2.53 -7.14 -19.30
CA ALA A 72 3.52 -7.64 -18.36
C ALA A 72 3.70 -6.67 -17.17
N PRO A 73 3.95 -7.17 -15.96
CA PRO A 73 4.05 -6.33 -14.77
C PRO A 73 5.26 -5.40 -14.85
N SER A 74 5.03 -4.09 -14.95
CA SER A 74 6.04 -3.08 -14.63
C SER A 74 6.04 -2.85 -13.12
N MET A 75 7.11 -3.31 -12.47
CA MET A 75 7.30 -3.13 -11.03
C MET A 75 7.74 -1.68 -10.76
N THR A 76 6.77 -0.79 -10.55
CA THR A 76 6.70 0.23 -9.48
C THR A 76 5.76 1.36 -9.90
N SER A 77 4.72 1.57 -9.10
CA SER A 77 3.77 2.69 -9.17
C SER A 77 2.82 2.77 -10.37
N ALA A 78 1.95 1.78 -10.52
CA ALA A 78 0.80 1.83 -11.42
C ALA A 78 -0.51 1.59 -10.65
N TRP A 79 -1.64 2.02 -11.20
CA TRP A 79 -2.97 1.68 -10.67
C TRP A 79 -3.20 0.17 -10.77
N SER A 80 -3.92 -0.40 -9.80
CA SER A 80 -4.22 -1.83 -9.75
C SER A 80 -5.63 -2.09 -9.24
N ILE A 81 -6.18 -3.25 -9.57
CA ILE A 81 -7.47 -3.71 -9.04
C ILE A 81 -7.22 -4.39 -7.70
N VAL A 82 -7.84 -3.90 -6.64
CA VAL A 82 -7.84 -4.51 -5.31
C VAL A 82 -8.85 -5.64 -5.28
N LEU A 83 -8.37 -6.85 -5.04
CA LEU A 83 -9.19 -8.05 -4.88
C LEU A 83 -9.57 -8.32 -3.42
N GLY A 84 -8.78 -7.84 -2.47
CA GLY A 84 -9.02 -8.02 -1.04
C GLY A 84 -7.95 -7.35 -0.17
N SER A 85 -8.29 -7.11 1.09
CA SER A 85 -7.41 -6.50 2.10
C SER A 85 -7.39 -7.33 3.38
N PHE A 86 -6.20 -7.57 3.92
CA PHE A 86 -5.95 -8.39 5.09
C PHE A 86 -5.20 -7.56 6.12
N SER A 87 -5.73 -7.46 7.34
CA SER A 87 -5.14 -6.63 8.39
C SER A 87 -5.17 -7.36 9.73
N PRO A 88 -4.21 -7.07 10.63
CA PRO A 88 -4.15 -7.71 11.94
C PRO A 88 -5.44 -7.51 12.76
N ASP A 89 -6.12 -6.37 12.60
CA ASP A 89 -7.35 -6.07 13.34
C ASP A 89 -8.61 -6.75 12.77
N ARG A 90 -8.51 -7.37 11.59
CA ARG A 90 -9.64 -8.05 10.91
C ARG A 90 -9.51 -9.57 10.89
N SER A 91 -8.40 -10.14 11.37
CA SER A 91 -8.29 -11.59 11.50
C SER A 91 -9.13 -12.06 12.68
N GLU A 92 -10.44 -12.20 12.46
CA GLU A 92 -11.33 -12.80 13.44
C GLU A 92 -11.17 -14.31 13.42
N GLY A 93 -10.60 -14.84 14.51
CA GLY A 93 -10.89 -16.19 15.00
C GLY A 93 -10.59 -17.35 14.05
N ALA A 94 -9.31 -17.70 13.86
CA ALA A 94 -8.94 -19.07 13.45
C ALA A 94 -7.46 -19.44 13.68
N GLY A 95 -6.72 -18.79 14.61
CA GLY A 95 -5.31 -19.15 14.88
C GLY A 95 -4.35 -19.09 13.68
N GLN A 96 -4.79 -18.57 12.54
CA GLN A 96 -3.98 -18.26 11.36
C GLN A 96 -3.68 -16.77 11.38
N SER A 97 -2.45 -16.41 11.01
CA SER A 97 -2.09 -15.01 10.88
C SER A 97 -2.74 -14.41 9.63
N PHE A 98 -3.00 -13.10 9.64
CA PHE A 98 -3.54 -12.42 8.47
C PHE A 98 -2.63 -12.57 7.23
N GLU A 99 -1.33 -12.78 7.43
CA GLU A 99 -0.41 -13.13 6.35
C GLU A 99 -0.75 -14.49 5.73
N ALA A 100 -1.03 -15.52 6.53
CA ALA A 100 -1.40 -16.84 6.01
C ALA A 100 -2.71 -16.79 5.20
N GLU A 101 -3.69 -16.01 5.67
CA GLU A 101 -4.93 -15.76 4.94
C GLU A 101 -4.68 -15.06 3.60
N ALA A 102 -3.84 -14.02 3.60
CA ALA A 102 -3.48 -13.28 2.39
C ALA A 102 -2.79 -14.18 1.35
N HIS A 103 -1.85 -15.03 1.78
CA HIS A 103 -1.16 -15.98 0.88
C HIS A 103 -2.12 -17.06 0.36
N THR A 104 -3.07 -17.51 1.18
CA THR A 104 -4.12 -18.43 0.74
C THR A 104 -5.02 -17.78 -0.31
N ALA A 105 -5.38 -16.51 -0.13
CA ALA A 105 -6.17 -15.75 -1.09
C ALA A 105 -5.42 -15.53 -2.42
N LEU A 106 -4.11 -15.24 -2.35
CA LEU A 106 -3.23 -15.17 -3.52
C LEU A 106 -3.24 -16.49 -4.31
N PHE A 107 -3.01 -17.60 -3.62
CA PHE A 107 -3.04 -18.92 -4.25
C PHE A 107 -4.39 -19.21 -4.91
N ARG A 108 -5.52 -18.92 -4.24
CA ARG A 108 -6.86 -19.11 -4.81
C ARG A 108 -7.09 -18.23 -6.04
N ALA A 109 -6.66 -16.97 -6.02
CA ALA A 109 -6.79 -16.08 -7.15
C ALA A 109 -6.02 -16.57 -8.38
N GLN A 110 -4.78 -17.06 -8.16
CA GLN A 110 -3.94 -17.58 -9.24
C GLN A 110 -4.46 -18.93 -9.76
N ALA A 111 -4.72 -19.89 -8.87
CA ALA A 111 -5.03 -21.27 -9.24
C ALA A 111 -6.50 -21.51 -9.61
N MET A 112 -7.44 -20.83 -8.95
CA MET A 112 -8.88 -21.11 -9.09
C MET A 112 -9.58 -20.08 -9.97
N ALA A 113 -9.20 -18.80 -9.86
CA ALA A 113 -9.76 -17.73 -10.68
C ALA A 113 -8.97 -17.48 -11.98
N GLY A 114 -7.81 -18.14 -12.16
CA GLY A 114 -6.98 -18.02 -13.36
C GLY A 114 -6.35 -16.64 -13.54
N LEU A 115 -6.22 -15.88 -12.45
CA LEU A 115 -5.61 -14.54 -12.43
C LEU A 115 -4.11 -14.68 -12.14
N SER A 116 -3.31 -14.95 -13.17
CA SER A 116 -1.85 -15.14 -13.02
C SER A 116 -1.10 -13.85 -12.65
N GLY A 117 -1.65 -12.68 -12.95
CA GLY A 117 -1.06 -11.36 -12.66
C GLY A 117 -1.36 -10.81 -11.26
N VAL A 118 -1.71 -11.67 -10.30
CA VAL A 118 -2.05 -11.25 -8.93
C VAL A 118 -0.78 -11.22 -8.07
N SER A 119 -0.66 -10.17 -7.26
CA SER A 119 0.43 -9.96 -6.31
C SER A 119 -0.09 -9.52 -4.94
N LEU A 120 0.75 -9.68 -3.92
CA LEU A 120 0.50 -9.13 -2.58
C LEU A 120 1.42 -7.93 -2.35
N GLU A 121 0.85 -6.83 -1.90
CA GLU A 121 1.58 -5.61 -1.54
C GLU A 121 1.27 -5.25 -0.08
N ARG A 122 2.29 -4.80 0.67
CA ARG A 122 2.10 -4.23 1.99
C ARG A 122 1.62 -2.79 1.86
N ARG A 123 0.45 -2.49 2.45
CA ARG A 123 -0.09 -1.13 2.55
C ARG A 123 -0.44 -0.84 4.01
N GLY A 124 0.30 0.06 4.64
CA GLY A 124 0.26 0.26 6.08
C GLY A 124 0.61 -1.04 6.84
N GLN A 125 -0.20 -1.37 7.85
CA GLN A 125 -0.01 -2.59 8.65
C GLN A 125 -0.61 -3.86 8.00
N GLY A 126 -1.35 -3.72 6.89
CA GLY A 126 -2.01 -4.83 6.20
C GLY A 126 -1.33 -5.28 4.91
N LEU A 127 -1.85 -6.36 4.33
CA LEU A 127 -1.55 -6.84 2.99
C LEU A 127 -2.76 -6.61 2.08
N VAL A 128 -2.51 -6.22 0.84
CA VAL A 128 -3.54 -6.00 -0.17
C VAL A 128 -3.25 -6.89 -1.37
N LEU A 129 -4.27 -7.62 -1.81
CA LEU A 129 -4.21 -8.48 -2.99
C LEU A 129 -4.54 -7.65 -4.24
N LEU A 130 -3.58 -7.50 -5.13
CA LEU A 130 -3.63 -6.60 -6.28
C LEU A 130 -3.56 -7.36 -7.59
N TYR A 131 -4.32 -6.93 -8.60
CA TYR A 131 -4.31 -7.47 -9.95
C TYR A 131 -4.15 -6.37 -11.00
N GLY A 132 -3.26 -6.61 -11.96
CA GLY A 132 -3.01 -5.72 -13.09
C GLY A 132 -2.16 -4.49 -12.74
N SER A 133 -1.72 -3.82 -13.81
CA SER A 133 -0.93 -2.59 -13.78
C SER A 133 -1.50 -1.66 -14.84
N PHE A 134 -2.02 -0.52 -14.42
CA PHE A 134 -2.75 0.42 -15.27
C PHE A 134 -2.20 1.83 -15.11
N GLU A 135 -2.25 2.61 -16.18
CA GLU A 135 -1.79 4.00 -16.18
C GLU A 135 -2.63 4.89 -15.27
N SER A 136 -3.95 4.71 -15.29
CA SER A 136 -4.89 5.45 -14.45
C SER A 136 -6.09 4.58 -14.07
N GLY A 137 -6.83 5.00 -13.04
CA GLY A 137 -8.10 4.38 -12.68
C GLY A 137 -9.18 4.58 -13.75
N ALA A 138 -9.06 5.59 -14.60
CA ALA A 138 -10.01 5.88 -15.68
C ALA A 138 -9.66 5.19 -17.01
N ALA A 139 -8.48 4.56 -17.12
CA ALA A 139 -8.03 3.95 -18.36
C ALA A 139 -9.04 2.88 -18.86
N PRO A 140 -9.41 2.87 -20.16
CA PRO A 140 -10.37 1.89 -20.69
C PRO A 140 -9.97 0.43 -20.44
N ALA A 141 -8.67 0.14 -20.44
CA ALA A 141 -8.15 -1.17 -20.08
C ALA A 141 -8.42 -1.53 -18.60
N ALA A 142 -8.22 -0.58 -17.68
CA ALA A 142 -8.48 -0.78 -16.25
C ALA A 142 -9.96 -1.04 -15.97
N GLN A 143 -10.85 -0.27 -16.60
CA GLN A 143 -12.30 -0.43 -16.44
C GLN A 143 -12.80 -1.77 -16.99
N ARG A 144 -12.27 -2.20 -18.15
CA ARG A 144 -12.59 -3.51 -18.74
C ARG A 144 -12.13 -4.68 -17.87
N GLU A 145 -10.90 -4.63 -17.37
CA GLU A 145 -10.39 -5.67 -16.48
C GLU A 145 -11.16 -5.70 -15.15
N LEU A 146 -11.50 -4.54 -14.58
CA LEU A 146 -12.32 -4.47 -13.37
C LEU A 146 -13.70 -5.13 -13.58
N ALA A 147 -14.36 -4.85 -14.70
CA ALA A 147 -15.63 -5.46 -15.04
C ALA A 147 -15.49 -6.99 -15.20
N TYR A 148 -14.43 -7.47 -15.87
CA TYR A 148 -14.15 -8.90 -16.00
C TYR A 148 -13.93 -9.58 -14.65
N VAL A 149 -13.04 -9.02 -13.81
CA VAL A 149 -12.70 -9.56 -12.49
C VAL A 149 -13.94 -9.71 -11.60
N ARG A 150 -14.83 -8.70 -11.59
CA ARG A 150 -16.07 -8.73 -10.80
C ARG A 150 -17.05 -9.83 -11.25
N MET A 151 -16.93 -10.30 -12.49
CA MET A 151 -17.79 -11.37 -13.04
C MET A 151 -17.20 -12.77 -12.87
N ILE A 152 -15.98 -12.92 -12.36
CA ILE A 152 -15.36 -14.23 -12.17
C ILE A 152 -16.15 -15.03 -11.15
N GLU A 153 -16.50 -16.26 -11.53
CA GLU A 153 -17.17 -17.22 -10.66
C GLU A 153 -16.23 -18.36 -10.28
N VAL A 154 -16.10 -18.59 -8.97
CA VAL A 154 -15.33 -19.69 -8.40
C VAL A 154 -16.27 -20.49 -7.52
N GLY A 155 -16.59 -21.72 -7.91
CA GLY A 155 -17.53 -22.55 -7.14
C GLY A 155 -18.94 -21.95 -7.00
N GLY A 156 -19.41 -21.23 -8.03
CA GLY A 156 -20.75 -20.63 -8.08
C GLY A 156 -20.90 -19.32 -7.30
N VAL A 157 -19.82 -18.77 -6.74
CA VAL A 157 -19.81 -17.45 -6.10
C VAL A 157 -18.89 -16.48 -6.84
N ARG A 158 -19.14 -15.17 -6.70
CA ARG A 158 -18.30 -14.10 -7.27
C ARG A 158 -17.40 -13.49 -6.19
N PRO A 159 -16.24 -14.10 -5.89
CA PRO A 159 -15.40 -13.67 -4.77
C PRO A 159 -14.85 -12.25 -4.92
N TYR A 160 -14.84 -11.69 -6.14
CA TYR A 160 -14.26 -10.37 -6.43
C TYR A 160 -15.30 -9.35 -6.89
N GLU A 161 -16.59 -9.57 -6.62
CA GLU A 161 -17.67 -8.62 -6.96
C GLU A 161 -17.41 -7.22 -6.36
N ALA A 162 -16.84 -7.17 -5.15
CA ALA A 162 -16.49 -5.94 -4.45
C ALA A 162 -15.11 -5.36 -4.86
N ALA A 163 -14.42 -5.94 -5.85
CA ALA A 163 -13.12 -5.43 -6.30
C ALA A 163 -13.24 -3.98 -6.78
N PHE A 164 -12.17 -3.19 -6.65
CA PHE A 164 -12.16 -1.78 -7.06
C PHE A 164 -10.77 -1.36 -7.52
N LEU A 165 -10.68 -0.29 -8.31
CA LEU A 165 -9.40 0.27 -8.72
C LEU A 165 -8.83 1.14 -7.61
N ALA A 166 -7.57 0.89 -7.26
CA ALA A 166 -6.82 1.70 -6.32
C ALA A 166 -5.54 2.22 -6.97
N PRO A 167 -5.11 3.45 -6.63
CA PRO A 167 -3.83 3.95 -7.07
C PRO A 167 -2.69 3.16 -6.40
N PRO A 168 -1.45 3.31 -6.90
CA PRO A 168 -0.29 2.65 -6.30
C PRO A 168 -0.09 3.03 -4.83
N GLY A 169 0.50 2.12 -4.05
CA GLY A 169 0.91 2.39 -2.67
C GLY A 169 1.97 3.49 -2.59
N ALA A 170 2.19 4.02 -1.39
CA ALA A 170 3.27 4.96 -1.14
C ALA A 170 4.62 4.31 -1.50
N ALA A 171 5.38 4.98 -2.37
CA ALA A 171 6.70 4.48 -2.76
C ALA A 171 7.73 4.82 -1.67
N ALA A 172 8.61 3.87 -1.35
CA ALA A 172 9.78 4.17 -0.53
C ALA A 172 10.71 5.13 -1.29
N GLY A 173 11.06 6.25 -0.66
CA GLY A 173 12.05 7.19 -1.22
C GLY A 173 13.49 6.72 -1.02
N THR A 174 14.47 7.47 -1.54
CA THR A 174 15.89 7.06 -1.48
C THR A 174 16.53 7.22 -0.10
N MET A 175 15.90 7.97 0.81
CA MET A 175 16.37 8.22 2.18
C MET A 175 15.31 7.80 3.19
N PRO A 176 15.17 6.49 3.50
CA PRO A 176 14.13 5.98 4.41
C PRO A 176 14.09 6.68 5.77
N ASP A 177 15.21 7.23 6.24
CA ASP A 177 15.31 8.02 7.47
C ASP A 177 14.47 9.30 7.49
N TYR A 178 14.11 9.82 6.32
CA TYR A 178 13.30 11.00 6.16
C TYR A 178 11.88 10.72 5.63
N ASP A 179 11.54 9.45 5.42
CA ASP A 179 10.19 9.05 5.04
C ASP A 179 9.24 9.15 6.24
N LEU A 180 8.19 9.95 6.10
CA LEU A 180 7.18 10.20 7.13
C LEU A 180 6.46 8.91 7.56
N ALA A 181 6.25 7.94 6.65
CA ALA A 181 5.57 6.69 6.96
C ALA A 181 6.34 5.82 7.96
N THR A 182 7.65 6.04 8.10
CA THR A 182 8.50 5.26 9.02
C THR A 182 8.51 5.81 10.44
N VAL A 183 7.96 7.02 10.68
CA VAL A 183 8.09 7.74 11.94
C VAL A 183 7.41 7.02 13.11
N LYS A 184 6.17 6.54 12.92
CA LYS A 184 5.42 5.82 13.97
C LYS A 184 6.13 4.53 14.38
N ALA A 185 6.59 3.76 13.40
CA ALA A 185 7.35 2.54 13.61
C ALA A 185 8.65 2.79 14.40
N ARG A 186 9.43 3.81 14.03
CA ARG A 186 10.67 4.18 14.76
C ARG A 186 10.42 4.63 16.18
N ARG A 187 9.28 5.30 16.44
CA ARG A 187 8.88 5.73 17.78
C ARG A 187 8.19 4.63 18.58
N GLY A 188 7.94 3.46 17.99
CA GLY A 188 7.27 2.34 18.66
C GLY A 188 5.85 2.69 19.14
N THR A 189 5.15 3.56 18.42
CA THR A 189 3.80 4.04 18.82
C THR A 189 2.77 3.77 17.75
N ARG A 190 1.56 3.39 18.18
CA ARG A 190 0.35 3.31 17.36
C ARG A 190 -0.57 4.51 17.56
N LYS A 191 -0.21 5.45 18.44
CA LYS A 191 -1.01 6.66 18.68
C LYS A 191 -0.95 7.58 17.46
N PRO A 192 -2.02 8.35 17.19
CA PRO A 192 -1.98 9.39 16.17
C PRO A 192 -0.83 10.36 16.42
N LEU A 193 -0.09 10.63 15.36
CA LEU A 193 0.94 11.66 15.31
C LEU A 193 0.63 12.54 14.11
N TYR A 194 1.06 13.79 14.18
CA TYR A 194 0.80 14.80 13.17
C TYR A 194 2.07 15.49 12.73
N SER A 195 2.07 16.02 11.52
CA SER A 195 3.17 16.81 10.98
C SER A 195 2.60 18.00 10.21
N LEU A 196 3.34 19.11 10.16
CA LEU A 196 2.91 20.31 9.43
C LEU A 196 3.30 20.16 7.95
N GLN A 197 2.33 20.01 7.06
CA GLN A 197 2.56 20.01 5.61
C GLN A 197 2.85 21.43 5.12
N ILE A 198 4.01 21.59 4.47
CA ILE A 198 4.52 22.89 3.99
C ILE A 198 4.78 22.91 2.48
N ALA A 199 4.82 21.74 1.82
CA ALA A 199 4.85 21.68 0.36
C ALA A 199 4.23 20.40 -0.19
N VAL A 200 3.78 20.49 -1.44
CA VAL A 200 3.30 19.40 -2.27
C VAL A 200 4.01 19.48 -3.62
N TYR A 201 4.47 18.35 -4.13
CA TYR A 201 5.00 18.19 -5.48
C TYR A 201 4.02 17.34 -6.29
N GLY A 202 3.40 17.93 -7.29
CA GLY A 202 2.29 17.32 -8.02
C GLY A 202 1.85 18.15 -9.22
N ARG A 203 0.97 17.57 -10.04
CA ARG A 203 0.36 18.26 -11.18
C ARG A 203 -0.56 19.41 -10.69
N PRO A 204 -0.39 20.65 -11.18
CA PRO A 204 -1.20 21.80 -10.74
C PRO A 204 -2.65 21.77 -11.22
N ASP A 205 -2.89 21.10 -12.35
CA ASP A 205 -4.23 20.85 -12.91
C ASP A 205 -4.94 19.66 -12.24
N ASN A 206 -4.28 19.02 -11.26
CA ASN A 206 -4.78 17.86 -10.53
C ASN A 206 -5.15 16.65 -11.43
N THR A 207 -4.58 16.60 -12.65
CA THR A 207 -4.66 15.42 -13.53
C THR A 207 -3.78 14.30 -13.00
N ASP A 208 -4.02 13.07 -13.48
CA ASP A 208 -3.20 11.93 -13.11
C ASP A 208 -1.77 12.12 -13.66
N PRO A 209 -0.74 12.03 -12.80
CA PRO A 209 0.64 12.25 -13.21
C PRO A 209 1.18 11.05 -13.99
N THR A 210 2.04 11.32 -14.97
CA THR A 210 2.80 10.27 -15.66
C THR A 210 3.86 9.67 -14.73
N PRO A 211 4.41 8.48 -15.04
CA PRO A 211 5.52 7.91 -14.27
C PRO A 211 6.75 8.84 -14.18
N GLN A 212 7.02 9.61 -15.25
CA GLN A 212 8.12 10.58 -15.26
C GLN A 212 7.85 11.77 -14.35
N ASP A 213 6.60 12.25 -14.30
CA ASP A 213 6.20 13.28 -13.33
C ASP A 213 6.37 12.79 -11.90
N MET A 214 5.92 11.56 -11.62
CA MET A 214 6.07 10.97 -10.30
C MET A 214 7.54 10.86 -9.86
N ALA A 215 8.43 10.44 -10.77
CA ALA A 215 9.86 10.42 -10.48
C ALA A 215 10.40 11.82 -10.15
N SER A 216 10.00 12.84 -10.93
CA SER A 216 10.38 14.24 -10.70
C SER A 216 9.86 14.77 -9.35
N PHE A 217 8.60 14.47 -9.01
CA PHE A 217 8.00 14.88 -7.73
C PHE A 217 8.69 14.24 -6.53
N ARG A 218 9.06 12.96 -6.64
CA ARG A 218 9.79 12.25 -5.58
C ARG A 218 11.16 12.87 -5.36
N ALA A 219 11.93 13.03 -6.44
CA ALA A 219 13.26 13.64 -6.39
C ALA A 219 13.22 15.06 -5.80
N SER A 220 12.26 15.89 -6.24
CA SER A 220 12.12 17.27 -5.76
C SER A 220 11.72 17.36 -4.28
N ALA A 221 10.84 16.47 -3.81
CA ALA A 221 10.45 16.40 -2.41
C ALA A 221 11.62 15.94 -1.52
N GLU A 222 12.37 14.93 -1.95
CA GLU A 222 13.55 14.45 -1.25
C GLU A 222 14.66 15.52 -1.16
N GLU A 223 14.93 16.22 -2.26
CA GLU A 223 15.90 17.33 -2.28
C GLU A 223 15.49 18.46 -1.33
N ALA A 224 14.21 18.84 -1.34
CA ALA A 224 13.69 19.86 -0.44
C ALA A 224 13.85 19.47 1.03
N VAL A 225 13.61 18.20 1.37
CA VAL A 225 13.82 17.68 2.73
C VAL A 225 15.29 17.72 3.11
N VAL A 226 16.20 17.33 2.21
CA VAL A 226 17.65 17.42 2.45
C VAL A 226 18.07 18.86 2.75
N ARG A 227 17.57 19.83 1.96
CA ARG A 227 17.85 21.25 2.20
C ARG A 227 17.35 21.71 3.57
N LEU A 228 16.09 21.43 3.90
CA LEU A 228 15.50 21.79 5.20
C LEU A 228 16.25 21.14 6.37
N ARG A 229 16.66 19.87 6.23
CA ARG A 229 17.47 19.16 7.23
C ARG A 229 18.83 19.82 7.45
N ARG A 230 19.47 20.33 6.39
CA ARG A 230 20.72 21.10 6.49
C ARG A 230 20.51 22.45 7.19
N GLU A 231 19.33 23.03 7.10
CA GLU A 231 18.92 24.26 7.79
C GLU A 231 18.53 24.03 9.26
N GLY A 232 18.60 22.78 9.74
CA GLY A 232 18.28 22.40 11.13
C GLY A 232 16.81 22.04 11.36
N GLU A 233 16.01 21.90 10.30
CA GLU A 233 14.60 21.56 10.42
C GLU A 233 14.36 20.06 10.55
N GLN A 234 13.35 19.70 11.33
CA GLN A 234 12.86 18.33 11.40
C GLN A 234 11.93 18.05 10.21
N ALA A 235 12.48 17.92 9.01
CA ALA A 235 11.72 17.75 7.76
C ALA A 235 11.56 16.28 7.33
N TYR A 236 10.41 15.95 6.72
CA TYR A 236 10.11 14.62 6.20
C TYR A 236 9.45 14.71 4.83
N TYR A 237 9.65 13.70 3.99
CA TYR A 237 8.87 13.53 2.77
C TYR A 237 7.84 12.41 2.95
N TYR A 238 6.78 12.45 2.15
CA TYR A 238 5.87 11.33 1.97
C TYR A 238 5.48 11.23 0.50
N HIS A 239 5.66 10.07 -0.11
CA HIS A 239 5.27 9.84 -1.50
C HIS A 239 3.88 9.23 -1.55
N GLY A 240 2.88 10.06 -1.82
CA GLY A 240 1.54 9.59 -2.12
C GLY A 240 1.41 9.05 -3.55
N PRO A 241 0.23 8.52 -3.90
CA PRO A 241 -0.01 7.92 -5.22
C PRO A 241 0.17 8.88 -6.39
N ASN A 242 -0.29 10.12 -6.25
CA ASN A 242 -0.33 11.11 -7.34
C ASN A 242 0.52 12.37 -7.03
N ARG A 243 1.16 12.43 -5.86
CA ARG A 243 1.91 13.61 -5.41
C ARG A 243 2.85 13.23 -4.27
N SER A 244 3.94 13.99 -4.11
CA SER A 244 4.81 13.92 -2.95
C SER A 244 4.54 15.10 -2.02
N MET A 245 4.70 14.91 -0.72
CA MET A 245 4.51 15.95 0.30
C MET A 245 5.81 16.16 1.06
N VAL A 246 6.02 17.40 1.51
CA VAL A 246 7.08 17.76 2.46
C VAL A 246 6.43 18.32 3.71
N THR A 247 6.87 17.82 4.86
CA THR A 247 6.29 18.14 6.16
C THR A 247 7.37 18.46 7.19
N ILE A 248 7.01 19.22 8.22
CA ILE A 248 7.90 19.65 9.32
C ILE A 248 7.34 19.19 10.67
N GLY A 249 8.22 18.63 11.50
CA GLY A 249 7.95 18.28 12.88
C GLY A 249 7.16 16.99 13.03
N VAL A 250 7.04 16.54 14.29
CA VAL A 250 6.18 15.42 14.68
C VAL A 250 5.53 15.79 16.00
N PHE A 251 4.21 15.96 15.96
CA PHE A 251 3.40 16.45 17.06
C PHE A 251 2.42 15.38 17.51
N ASN A 252 2.22 15.22 18.80
CA ASN A 252 1.16 14.37 19.33
C ASN A 252 -0.21 15.10 19.35
N GLU A 253 -1.28 14.40 19.73
CA GLU A 253 -2.65 14.98 19.79
C GLU A 253 -2.77 16.21 20.71
N GLN A 254 -1.98 16.28 21.78
CA GLN A 254 -2.00 17.42 22.71
C GLN A 254 -1.33 18.64 22.07
N GLU A 255 -0.15 18.45 21.47
CA GLU A 255 0.59 19.50 20.76
C GLU A 255 -0.16 19.99 19.51
N ALA A 256 -0.91 19.11 18.87
CA ALA A 256 -1.81 19.44 17.76
C ALA A 256 -3.08 20.19 18.21
N GLY A 257 -3.34 20.27 19.52
CA GLY A 257 -4.51 20.95 20.08
C GLY A 257 -5.82 20.16 19.99
N PHE A 258 -5.79 18.86 19.64
CA PHE A 258 -7.00 18.03 19.50
C PHE A 258 -7.58 17.57 20.85
N THR A 259 -6.74 17.48 21.88
CA THR A 259 -7.13 16.93 23.20
C THR A 259 -6.93 17.93 24.34
N SER A 260 -6.36 19.10 24.09
CA SER A 260 -6.06 20.06 25.14
C SER A 260 -7.34 20.71 25.69
N ARG A 261 -7.57 20.55 27.01
CA ARG A 261 -8.62 21.27 27.76
C ARG A 261 -8.45 22.79 27.73
N PHE A 262 -7.24 23.26 27.44
CA PHE A 262 -6.92 24.65 27.19
C PHE A 262 -6.77 24.81 25.68
N GLN A 263 -7.77 25.42 25.04
CA GLN A 263 -7.81 25.63 23.59
C GLN A 263 -6.51 26.28 23.11
N GLY A 264 -5.69 25.55 22.36
CA GLY A 264 -4.44 26.07 21.83
C GLY A 264 -3.53 25.00 21.27
N GLU A 265 -2.83 25.34 20.18
CA GLU A 265 -1.73 24.54 19.66
C GLU A 265 -0.48 24.64 20.55
N GLY A 266 0.34 23.59 20.58
CA GLY A 266 1.60 23.59 21.30
C GLY A 266 2.61 24.57 20.72
N ALA A 267 3.51 25.10 21.56
CA ALA A 267 4.49 26.12 21.17
C ALA A 267 5.37 25.71 19.96
N ALA A 268 5.75 24.43 19.88
CA ALA A 268 6.53 23.91 18.76
C ALA A 268 5.77 23.95 17.42
N LEU A 269 4.47 23.61 17.44
CA LEU A 269 3.62 23.70 16.24
C LEU A 269 3.37 25.16 15.85
N ALA A 270 3.14 26.04 16.83
CA ALA A 270 2.98 27.47 16.60
C ALA A 270 4.22 28.09 15.93
N LEU A 271 5.42 27.77 16.43
CA LEU A 271 6.68 28.21 15.84
C LEU A 271 6.86 27.67 14.41
N ALA A 272 6.55 26.39 14.18
CA ALA A 272 6.62 25.79 12.85
C ALA A 272 5.67 26.48 11.86
N ARG A 273 4.44 26.79 12.28
CA ARG A 273 3.47 27.55 11.46
C ARG A 273 3.91 28.98 11.19
N GLN A 274 4.51 29.64 12.18
CA GLN A 274 5.04 30.98 12.00
C GLN A 274 6.20 31.00 10.98
N LYS A 275 7.09 30.00 11.04
CA LYS A 275 8.22 29.87 10.13
C LYS A 275 7.81 29.43 8.72
N PHE A 276 6.83 28.53 8.62
CA PHE A 276 6.31 27.98 7.38
C PHE A 276 4.80 28.25 7.25
N PRO A 277 4.37 29.50 7.00
CA PRO A 277 2.96 29.86 7.02
C PRO A 277 2.18 29.34 5.79
N ASN A 278 2.88 29.09 4.68
CA ASN A 278 2.28 28.77 3.39
C ASN A 278 2.70 27.38 2.91
N ASN A 279 1.74 26.66 2.34
CA ASN A 279 1.96 25.43 1.63
C ASN A 279 2.36 25.74 0.18
N LEU A 280 3.52 25.25 -0.24
CA LEU A 280 4.05 25.44 -1.60
C LEU A 280 3.58 24.32 -2.54
N LEU A 281 3.37 24.64 -3.81
CA LEU A 281 3.21 23.64 -4.88
C LEU A 281 4.43 23.67 -5.78
N ASN A 282 5.12 22.54 -5.92
CA ASN A 282 6.35 22.42 -6.72
C ASN A 282 7.44 23.46 -6.36
N GLY A 283 7.46 23.90 -5.09
CA GLY A 283 8.39 24.93 -4.61
C GLY A 283 7.88 26.37 -4.74
N GLU A 284 6.70 26.60 -5.32
CA GLU A 284 6.13 27.93 -5.52
C GLU A 284 4.88 28.17 -4.68
N ALA A 285 4.66 29.43 -4.26
CA ALA A 285 3.45 29.80 -3.55
C ALA A 285 2.26 29.89 -4.53
N VAL A 286 1.29 28.98 -4.41
CA VAL A 286 0.10 28.97 -5.28
C VAL A 286 -1.02 29.78 -4.66
N ARG A 287 -1.65 30.62 -5.49
CA ARG A 287 -2.87 31.36 -5.13
C ARG A 287 -4.09 30.51 -5.48
N GLU A 288 -4.77 29.99 -4.47
CA GLU A 288 -6.01 29.25 -4.61
C GLU A 288 -7.20 30.22 -4.73
N ARG A 289 -8.01 30.10 -5.79
CA ARG A 289 -9.33 30.75 -5.88
C ARG A 289 -10.38 29.77 -5.37
N VAL A 290 -10.84 29.98 -4.14
CA VAL A 290 -12.01 29.28 -3.61
C VAL A 290 -13.26 30.07 -4.00
N GLY A 291 -14.12 29.51 -4.86
CA GLY A 291 -15.49 29.96 -5.13
C GLY A 291 -15.70 31.48 -5.17
N GLY A 292 -15.23 32.16 -6.23
CA GLY A 292 -15.46 33.60 -6.44
C GLY A 292 -14.71 34.54 -5.49
N SER A 293 -13.94 34.02 -4.53
CA SER A 293 -13.11 34.84 -3.63
C SER A 293 -11.75 35.19 -4.23
N ALA A 294 -11.14 36.26 -3.71
CA ALA A 294 -9.78 36.68 -4.09
C ALA A 294 -8.79 35.52 -3.91
N ALA A 295 -7.86 35.37 -4.85
CA ALA A 295 -6.89 34.28 -4.84
C ALA A 295 -5.98 34.42 -3.60
N ARG A 296 -5.99 33.43 -2.70
CA ARG A 296 -5.21 33.43 -1.46
C ARG A 296 -4.15 32.33 -1.52
N VAL A 297 -2.97 32.62 -0.98
CA VAL A 297 -1.92 31.61 -0.85
C VAL A 297 -2.42 30.52 0.09
N GLN A 298 -2.25 29.26 -0.30
CA GLN A 298 -2.68 28.13 0.52
C GLN A 298 -1.85 28.07 1.82
N PRO A 299 -2.47 28.08 3.01
CA PRO A 299 -1.74 28.00 4.26
C PRO A 299 -1.19 26.58 4.50
N SER A 300 -0.10 26.48 5.27
CA SER A 300 0.38 25.20 5.77
C SER A 300 -0.67 24.54 6.65
N ARG A 301 -0.82 23.22 6.52
CA ARG A 301 -1.88 22.47 7.21
C ARG A 301 -1.30 21.31 7.99
N LEU A 302 -1.97 20.98 9.09
CA LEU A 302 -1.60 19.80 9.85
C LEU A 302 -2.12 18.56 9.13
N VAL A 303 -1.28 17.55 9.00
CA VAL A 303 -1.64 16.24 8.43
C VAL A 303 -1.31 15.15 9.43
N GLU A 304 -2.10 14.08 9.44
CA GLU A 304 -1.79 12.90 10.23
C GLU A 304 -0.65 12.11 9.57
N ILE A 305 0.25 11.58 10.39
CA ILE A 305 1.34 10.70 9.98
C ILE A 305 0.74 9.32 9.64
N PRO A 306 1.00 8.78 8.43
CA PRO A 306 0.51 7.45 8.03
C PRO A 306 1.01 6.32 8.95
N ASP A 307 0.26 5.23 8.98
CA ASP A 307 0.62 3.99 9.71
C ASP A 307 1.63 3.11 8.97
#